data_AF-A0A6I9MQA8-F1
#
_entry.id   AF-A0A6I9MQA8-F1
#
_cell.length_a   1.000
_cell.length_b   1.000
_cell.length_c   1.000
_cell.angle_alpha   90.00
_cell.angle_beta   90.00
_cell.angle_gamma   90.00
#
_symmetry.space_group_name_H-M   'P 1'
#
loop_
_entity.id
_entity.type
_entity.pdbx_description
1 polymer ?
#
loop_
_entity_poly.entity_id
_entity_poly.type
_entity_poly.pdbx_seq_one_letter_code
_entity_poly.pdbx_strand_id
1 'polypeptide(L)'
;MASLYPCMTLPVCAGETLEETLSREVAEEVGLEVQSFSFSSSQHWPFPQSSFMMACHASVSPAHSQLCVDHSELEDARWFSQQEVLSALQTPPHRGGAPPTPWLPPKHAVAHRLITEWIQNTRS
;
A
#
# COMPACT_ATOMS: atom_id res chain seq x y z
N MET A 1 -2.05 -14.01 -4.57
CA MET A 1 -1.49 -12.67 -4.84
C MET A 1 -1.37 -11.97 -3.50
N ALA A 2 -0.15 -11.70 -3.07
CA ALA A 2 0.11 -11.02 -1.82
C ALA A 2 0.19 -9.53 -2.14
N SER A 3 -0.64 -8.71 -1.49
CA SER A 3 -0.67 -7.25 -1.69
C SER A 3 -0.29 -6.56 -0.38
N LEU A 4 0.74 -5.72 -0.47
CA LEU A 4 1.35 -4.99 0.63
C LEU A 4 0.48 -3.76 0.92
N TYR A 5 0.10 -3.55 2.17
CA TYR A 5 -0.59 -2.34 2.65
C TYR A 5 0.24 -1.77 3.80
N PRO A 6 0.73 -0.51 3.71
CA PRO A 6 -0.01 0.70 3.39
C PRO A 6 0.49 1.42 2.11
N CYS A 7 -0.24 2.47 1.71
CA CYS A 7 0.18 3.39 0.65
C CYS A 7 1.52 4.05 1.03
N MET A 8 2.64 3.53 0.54
CA MET A 8 3.96 4.13 0.70
C MET A 8 4.00 5.46 -0.06
N THR A 9 4.40 6.54 0.61
CA THR A 9 4.56 7.85 -0.01
C THR A 9 5.95 7.95 -0.59
N LEU A 10 6.09 7.60 -1.86
CA LEU A 10 7.40 7.50 -2.49
C LEU A 10 7.92 8.88 -2.94
N PRO A 11 9.04 9.40 -2.38
CA PRO A 11 9.70 10.55 -2.96
C PRO A 11 10.28 10.16 -4.32
N VAL A 12 9.72 10.72 -5.40
CA VAL A 12 10.30 10.54 -6.74
C VAL A 12 11.63 11.29 -6.82
N CYS A 13 12.75 10.56 -6.92
CA CYS A 13 14.05 11.20 -7.13
C CYS A 13 14.16 11.78 -8.54
N ALA A 14 14.85 12.92 -8.65
CA ALA A 14 15.03 13.58 -9.93
C ALA A 14 15.83 12.69 -10.90
N GLY A 15 15.19 12.28 -12.00
CA GLY A 15 15.79 11.44 -13.03
C GLY A 15 15.32 9.98 -13.02
N GLU A 16 14.54 9.56 -12.01
CA GLU A 16 13.91 8.24 -11.97
C GLU A 16 12.55 8.28 -12.67
N THR A 17 12.23 7.20 -13.37
CA THR A 17 10.87 6.89 -13.80
C THR A 17 10.01 6.48 -12.60
N LEU A 18 8.69 6.48 -12.79
CA LEU A 18 7.77 6.01 -11.74
C LEU A 18 8.04 4.54 -11.40
N GLU A 19 8.39 3.77 -12.42
CA GLU A 19 8.74 2.36 -12.36
C GLU A 19 9.98 2.09 -11.51
N GLU A 20 11.03 2.87 -11.75
CA GLU A 20 12.27 2.79 -11.00
C GLU A 20 12.06 3.22 -9.55
N THR A 21 11.35 4.33 -9.33
CA THR A 21 11.02 4.81 -7.99
C THR A 21 10.24 3.74 -7.21
N LEU A 22 9.20 3.19 -7.82
CA LEU A 22 8.35 2.18 -7.16
C LEU A 22 9.14 0.89 -6.87
N SER A 23 9.99 0.45 -7.79
CA SER A 23 10.80 -0.75 -7.58
C SER A 23 11.85 -0.55 -6.49
N ARG A 24 12.52 0.61 -6.47
CA ARG A 24 13.52 0.96 -5.45
C ARG A 24 12.90 1.02 -4.07
N GLU A 25 11.83 1.77 -3.90
CA GLU A 25 11.23 2.02 -2.59
C GLU A 25 10.59 0.75 -2.01
N VAL A 26 9.91 -0.06 -2.82
CA VAL A 26 9.38 -1.37 -2.37
C VAL A 26 10.53 -2.30 -1.93
N ALA A 27 11.67 -2.25 -2.62
CA ALA A 27 12.84 -3.03 -2.24
C ALA A 27 13.51 -2.49 -0.95
N GLU A 28 13.56 -1.17 -0.76
CA GLU A 28 14.14 -0.51 0.41
C GLU A 28 13.28 -0.72 1.66
N GLU A 29 11.97 -0.45 1.58
CA GLU A 29 11.07 -0.47 2.74
C GLU A 29 10.69 -1.89 3.19
N VAL A 30 10.51 -2.83 2.25
CA VAL A 30 10.00 -4.18 2.57
C VAL A 30 10.78 -5.33 1.94
N GLY A 31 11.85 -5.04 1.20
CA GLY A 31 12.73 -6.07 0.64
C GLY A 31 12.11 -6.89 -0.49
N LEU A 32 11.06 -6.38 -1.15
CA LEU A 32 10.35 -7.11 -2.20
C LEU A 32 10.70 -6.61 -3.60
N GLU A 33 10.69 -7.53 -4.57
CA GLU A 33 10.87 -7.22 -5.99
C GLU A 33 9.51 -7.13 -6.70
N VAL A 34 9.25 -5.99 -7.33
CA VAL A 34 8.02 -5.75 -8.10
C VAL A 34 8.14 -6.37 -9.49
N GLN A 35 7.22 -7.27 -9.84
CA GLN A 35 7.17 -7.91 -11.16
C GLN A 35 6.40 -7.09 -12.19
N SER A 36 5.31 -6.48 -11.75
CA SER A 36 4.46 -5.64 -12.58
C SER A 36 3.71 -4.66 -11.70
N PHE A 37 3.38 -3.51 -12.27
CA PHE A 37 2.55 -2.53 -11.60
C PHE A 37 1.54 -1.93 -12.59
N SER A 38 0.47 -1.36 -12.05
CA SER A 38 -0.51 -0.62 -12.82
C SER A 38 -0.91 0.65 -12.06
N PHE A 39 -0.96 1.76 -12.79
CA PHE A 39 -1.46 3.01 -12.25
C PHE A 39 -2.97 2.93 -12.02
N SER A 40 -3.42 3.40 -10.86
CA SER A 40 -4.85 3.47 -10.48
C SER A 40 -5.37 4.90 -10.53
N SER A 41 -4.76 5.80 -9.76
CA SER A 41 -5.27 7.16 -9.58
C SER A 41 -4.20 8.09 -9.01
N SER A 42 -4.47 9.38 -9.02
CA SER A 42 -3.64 10.36 -8.33
C SER A 42 -4.48 11.24 -7.42
N GLN A 43 -3.87 11.71 -6.34
CA GLN A 43 -4.52 12.58 -5.36
C GLN A 43 -3.56 13.72 -4.98
N HIS A 44 -4.06 14.96 -5.06
CA HIS A 44 -3.39 16.09 -4.43
C HIS A 44 -3.59 16.00 -2.92
N TRP A 45 -2.49 15.99 -2.17
CA TRP A 45 -2.50 15.94 -0.72
C TRP A 45 -2.12 17.30 -0.12
N PRO A 46 -3.04 17.97 0.61
CA PRO A 46 -2.85 19.37 0.97
C PRO A 46 -1.94 19.64 2.19
N PHE A 47 -1.45 18.64 2.92
CA PHE A 47 -0.65 18.85 4.15
C PHE A 47 0.44 17.78 4.35
N PRO A 48 1.67 18.13 4.78
CA PRO A 48 2.18 19.45 5.20
C PRO A 48 2.82 20.28 4.08
N GLN A 49 3.21 19.66 2.98
CA GLN A 49 3.64 20.29 1.73
C GLN A 49 2.68 19.77 0.66
N SER A 50 2.20 20.59 -0.26
CA SER A 50 1.27 20.16 -1.32
C SER A 50 1.89 19.04 -2.16
N SER A 51 1.71 17.79 -1.73
CA SER A 51 2.33 16.61 -2.32
C SER A 51 1.37 15.98 -3.30
N PHE A 52 1.89 15.59 -4.45
CA PHE A 52 1.12 14.84 -5.44
C PHE A 52 1.35 13.35 -5.20
N MET A 53 0.32 12.65 -4.75
CA MET A 53 0.38 11.21 -4.53
C MET A 53 -0.09 10.47 -5.77
N MET A 54 0.69 9.47 -6.19
CA MET A 54 0.31 8.53 -7.23
C MET A 54 0.02 7.16 -6.62
N ALA A 55 -1.13 6.61 -6.97
CA ALA A 55 -1.62 5.34 -6.50
C ALA A 55 -1.34 4.26 -7.56
N CYS A 56 -0.56 3.25 -7.21
CA CYS A 56 -0.26 2.14 -8.07
C CYS A 56 -0.59 0.81 -7.38
N HIS A 57 -1.05 -0.17 -8.14
CA HIS A 57 -1.08 -1.57 -7.72
C HIS A 57 0.20 -2.23 -8.17
N ALA A 58 0.88 -2.95 -7.28
CA ALA A 58 2.08 -3.71 -7.59
C ALA A 58 1.86 -5.19 -7.31
N SER A 59 2.45 -6.05 -8.13
CA SER A 59 2.45 -7.50 -7.97
C SER A 59 3.85 -8.01 -7.68
N VAL A 60 3.96 -8.93 -6.72
CA VAL A 60 5.21 -9.59 -6.35
C VAL A 60 5.12 -11.10 -6.59
N SER A 61 6.27 -11.73 -6.82
CA SER A 61 6.34 -13.18 -6.97
C SER A 61 5.94 -13.89 -5.67
N PRO A 62 5.04 -14.89 -5.70
CA PRO A 62 4.78 -15.72 -4.53
C PRO A 62 6.04 -16.43 -4.00
N ALA A 63 6.99 -16.76 -4.88
CA ALA A 63 8.25 -17.39 -4.52
C ALA A 63 9.23 -16.44 -3.80
N HIS A 64 9.02 -15.12 -3.92
CA HIS A 64 9.84 -14.08 -3.30
C HIS A 64 8.96 -13.15 -2.46
N SER A 65 8.14 -13.72 -1.58
CA SER A 65 7.20 -13.01 -0.71
C SER A 65 7.70 -12.83 0.73
N GLN A 66 8.98 -13.11 0.99
CA GLN A 66 9.58 -12.90 2.29
C GLN A 66 9.82 -11.40 2.52
N LEU A 67 9.17 -10.85 3.54
CA LEU A 67 9.31 -9.44 3.91
C LEU A 67 10.62 -9.21 4.67
N CYS A 68 11.32 -8.15 4.32
CA CYS A 68 12.45 -7.59 5.06
C CYS A 68 12.17 -6.12 5.30
N VAL A 69 11.54 -5.81 6.44
CA VAL A 69 11.04 -4.47 6.74
C VAL A 69 12.17 -3.57 7.23
N ASP A 70 12.33 -2.40 6.62
CA ASP A 70 13.17 -1.36 7.20
C ASP A 70 12.43 -0.65 8.34
N HIS A 71 12.86 -0.95 9.56
CA HIS A 71 12.32 -0.37 10.76
C HIS A 71 12.71 1.09 11.00
N SER A 72 13.54 1.68 10.13
CA SER A 72 13.83 3.11 10.16
C SER A 72 12.67 3.97 9.65
N GLU A 73 11.85 3.41 8.74
CA GLU A 73 10.70 4.08 8.13
C GLU A 73 9.36 3.44 8.50
N LEU A 74 9.30 2.10 8.57
CA LEU A 74 8.08 1.34 8.85
C LEU A 74 8.12 0.66 10.22
N GLU A 75 7.09 0.85 11.04
CA GLU A 75 6.97 0.12 12.30
C GLU A 75 6.75 -1.38 12.08
N ASP A 76 5.87 -1.75 11.14
CA ASP A 76 5.52 -3.13 10.82
C ASP A 76 5.01 -3.24 9.37
N ALA A 77 5.24 -4.40 8.75
CA ALA A 77 4.65 -4.74 7.46
C ALA A 77 4.31 -6.23 7.42
N ARG A 78 3.11 -6.55 6.92
CA ARG A 78 2.65 -7.92 6.78
C ARG A 78 1.73 -8.11 5.59
N TRP A 79 1.62 -9.35 5.15
CA TRP A 79 0.63 -9.75 4.18
C TRP A 79 -0.75 -9.88 4.82
N PHE A 80 -1.77 -9.40 4.12
CA PHE A 80 -3.16 -9.51 4.52
C PHE A 80 -3.93 -10.38 3.53
N SER A 81 -4.78 -11.26 4.07
CA SER A 81 -5.73 -12.01 3.25
C SER A 81 -6.89 -11.11 2.80
N GLN A 82 -7.53 -11.50 1.69
CA GLN A 82 -8.72 -10.82 1.20
C GLN A 82 -9.84 -10.79 2.25
N GLN A 83 -9.98 -11.85 3.05
CA GLN A 83 -10.99 -11.94 4.11
C GLN A 83 -10.71 -10.93 5.23
N GLU A 84 -9.47 -10.81 5.69
CA GLU A 84 -9.09 -9.84 6.72
C GLU A 84 -9.38 -8.40 6.27
N VAL A 85 -9.04 -8.07 5.03
CA VAL A 85 -9.30 -6.73 4.46
C VAL A 85 -10.80 -6.47 4.32
N LEU A 86 -11.58 -7.46 3.89
CA LEU A 86 -13.04 -7.36 3.81
C LEU A 86 -13.69 -7.13 5.18
N SER A 87 -13.21 -7.83 6.21
CA SER A 87 -13.67 -7.64 7.58
C SER A 87 -13.31 -6.23 8.08
N ALA A 88 -12.09 -5.75 7.77
CA ALA A 88 -11.65 -4.42 8.13
C ALA A 88 -12.47 -3.30 7.44
N LEU A 89 -12.83 -3.47 6.16
CA LEU A 89 -13.68 -2.51 5.43
C LEU A 89 -15.10 -2.39 5.99
N GLN A 90 -15.61 -3.45 6.62
CA GLN A 90 -16.95 -3.49 7.23
C GLN A 90 -16.95 -2.99 8.68
N THR A 91 -15.78 -2.89 9.30
CA THR A 91 -15.64 -2.50 10.70
C THR A 91 -15.44 -0.99 10.79
N PRO A 92 -16.26 -0.25 11.57
CA PRO A 92 -16.06 1.17 11.76
C PRO A 92 -14.72 1.46 12.47
N PRO A 93 -14.09 2.62 12.22
CA PRO A 93 -12.84 2.97 12.87
C PRO A 93 -13.03 3.05 14.39
N HIS A 94 -12.42 2.11 15.12
CA HIS A 94 -12.43 2.09 16.58
C HIS A 94 -11.40 3.09 17.13
N ARG A 95 -11.84 3.98 18.03
CA ARG A 95 -10.92 4.77 18.88
C ARG A 95 -10.64 3.97 20.16
N GLY A 96 -9.46 3.37 20.25
CA GLY A 96 -8.90 2.83 21.49
C GLY A 96 -9.05 1.31 21.65
N GLY A 97 -7.93 0.65 21.98
CA GLY A 97 -7.78 -0.80 22.10
C GLY A 97 -7.23 -1.44 20.82
N ALA A 98 -6.44 -2.51 20.94
CA ALA A 98 -5.97 -3.28 19.79
C ALA A 98 -7.17 -3.97 19.12
N PRO A 99 -7.56 -3.59 17.88
CA PRO A 99 -8.69 -4.19 17.22
C PRO A 99 -8.38 -5.62 16.75
N PRO A 100 -9.40 -6.48 16.57
CA PRO A 100 -9.23 -7.80 15.93
C PRO A 100 -8.93 -7.70 14.43
N THR A 101 -9.15 -6.53 13.83
CA THR A 101 -8.99 -6.25 12.39
C THR A 101 -8.03 -5.08 12.17
N PRO A 102 -7.23 -5.06 11.09
CA PRO A 102 -6.33 -3.93 10.81
C PRO A 102 -7.10 -2.62 10.68
N TRP A 103 -6.51 -1.53 11.17
CA TRP A 103 -7.03 -0.19 10.92
C TRP A 103 -6.87 0.17 9.45
N LEU A 104 -7.91 0.76 8.85
CA LEU A 104 -7.89 1.22 7.47
C LEU A 104 -7.98 2.75 7.38
N PRO A 105 -7.28 3.37 6.41
CA PRO A 105 -7.43 4.78 6.11
C PRO A 105 -8.88 5.18 5.80
N PRO A 106 -9.26 6.45 6.03
CA PRO A 106 -10.62 6.92 5.74
C PRO A 106 -10.93 6.91 4.24
N LYS A 107 -12.23 6.88 3.89
CA LYS A 107 -12.73 6.72 2.51
C LYS A 107 -12.19 7.73 1.48
N HIS A 108 -11.76 8.91 1.92
CA HIS A 108 -11.23 9.96 1.06
C HIS A 108 -9.73 9.83 0.79
N ALA A 109 -9.02 8.96 1.52
CA ALA A 109 -7.60 8.72 1.30
C ALA A 109 -7.39 7.82 0.08
N VAL A 110 -6.39 8.14 -0.74
CA VAL A 110 -5.97 7.32 -1.89
C VAL A 110 -5.69 5.87 -1.50
N ALA A 111 -5.14 5.65 -0.30
CA ALA A 111 -4.90 4.34 0.26
C ALA A 111 -6.20 3.51 0.39
N HIS A 112 -7.29 4.12 0.88
CA HIS A 112 -8.58 3.45 1.00
C HIS A 112 -9.14 3.04 -0.38
N ARG A 113 -8.92 3.90 -1.38
CA ARG A 113 -9.32 3.62 -2.75
C ARG A 113 -8.55 2.42 -3.32
N LEU A 114 -7.23 2.37 -3.18
CA LEU A 114 -6.42 1.23 -3.60
C LEU A 114 -6.89 -0.08 -2.94
N ILE A 115 -7.16 -0.05 -1.63
CA ILE A 115 -7.68 -1.21 -0.90
C ILE A 115 -9.01 -1.70 -1.51
N THR A 116 -9.93 -0.77 -1.77
CA THR A 116 -11.25 -1.10 -2.30
C THR A 116 -11.18 -1.64 -3.72
N GLU A 117 -10.35 -1.04 -4.59
CA GLU A 117 -10.14 -1.50 -5.96
C GLU A 117 -9.51 -2.89 -6.02
N TRP A 118 -8.53 -3.18 -5.16
CA TRP A 118 -7.91 -4.50 -5.08
C TRP A 118 -8.94 -5.59 -4.74
N ILE A 119 -9.81 -5.34 -3.77
CA ILE A 119 -10.90 -6.25 -3.40
C ILE A 119 -11.85 -6.50 -4.58
N GLN A 120 -12.16 -5.47 -5.36
CA GLN A 120 -13.05 -5.58 -6.53
C GLN A 120 -12.38 -6.39 -7.65
N ASN A 121 -11.10 -6.16 -7.91
CA ASN A 121 -10.35 -6.84 -8.96
C ASN A 121 -10.09 -8.33 -8.64
N THR A 122 -9.97 -8.68 -7.37
CA THR A 122 -9.76 -10.08 -6.93
C THR A 122 -11.05 -10.92 -6.98
N ARG A 123 -12.22 -10.30 -7.22
CA ARG A 123 -13.51 -10.99 -7.33
C ARG A 123 -13.90 -11.39 -8.75
N SER A 124 -13.21 -10.86 -9.77
CA SER A 124 -13.37 -11.21 -11.19
C SER A 124 -12.43 -12.33 -11.59
#